data_AF-A0A3A4PI38-F1
#
_entry.id   AF-A0A3A4PI38-F1
#
_cell.length_a   1.000
_cell.length_b   1.000
_cell.length_c   1.000
_cell.angle_alpha   90.00
_cell.angle_beta   90.00
_cell.angle_gamma   90.00
#
_symmetry.space_group_name_H-M   'P 1'
#
loop_
_entity.id
_entity.type
_entity.pdbx_description
1 polymer ?
#
loop_
_entity_poly.entity_id
_entity_poly.type
_entity_poly.pdbx_seq_one_letter_code
_entity_poly.pdbx_strand_id
1 'polypeptide(L)'
;MTSEIDIEAFDWSDKIINHIWEHEVDPWEVEEVVFDDPDVEIRHGDDEEHGPRWMAQGHTAKGRKLRIFMNPCQNREGIWYVITAWEEGR
;
A
#
# COMPACT_ATOMS: atom_id res chain seq x y z
N MET A 1 21.09 5.15 7.83
CA MET A 1 20.02 6.14 7.69
C MET A 1 18.86 5.40 7.09
N THR A 2 17.99 4.87 7.94
CA THR A 2 16.72 4.31 7.49
C THR A 2 15.89 5.53 7.12
N SER A 3 15.59 5.74 5.84
CA SER A 3 14.67 6.81 5.45
C SER A 3 13.33 6.49 6.11
N GLU A 4 12.94 7.26 7.12
CA GLU A 4 11.60 7.19 7.70
C GLU A 4 10.64 7.61 6.59
N ILE A 5 9.84 6.66 6.12
CA ILE A 5 8.75 6.92 5.19
C ILE A 5 7.65 7.62 5.97
N ASP A 6 7.26 8.82 5.54
CA ASP A 6 6.19 9.59 6.17
C ASP A 6 4.91 9.43 5.36
N ILE A 7 4.07 8.48 5.79
CA ILE A 7 2.74 8.23 5.24
C ILE A 7 1.74 8.76 6.27
N GLU A 8 1.01 9.82 5.93
CA GLU A 8 -0.07 10.35 6.76
C GLU A 8 -1.43 9.82 6.33
N ALA A 9 -1.65 9.66 5.01
CA ALA A 9 -2.92 9.16 4.47
C ALA A 9 -2.78 8.66 3.02
N PHE A 10 -3.77 7.89 2.57
CA PHE A 10 -3.94 7.51 1.17
C PHE A 10 -4.98 8.36 0.45
N ASP A 11 -4.78 8.59 -0.85
CA ASP A 11 -5.82 9.07 -1.74
C ASP A 11 -6.69 7.90 -2.21
N TRP A 12 -7.92 7.86 -1.70
CA TRP A 12 -8.94 6.87 -2.06
C TRP A 12 -9.90 7.39 -3.13
N SER A 13 -9.38 7.94 -4.22
CA SER A 13 -10.21 8.23 -5.40
C SER A 13 -10.98 6.99 -5.88
N ASP A 14 -12.17 7.18 -6.46
CA ASP A 14 -13.00 6.08 -6.99
C ASP A 14 -12.23 5.17 -7.95
N LYS A 15 -11.26 5.72 -8.70
CA LYS A 15 -10.40 4.95 -9.60
C LYS A 15 -9.57 3.91 -8.83
N ILE A 16 -8.99 4.31 -7.70
CA ILE A 16 -8.14 3.45 -6.88
C ILE A 16 -8.99 2.41 -6.18
N ILE A 17 -10.11 2.83 -5.58
CA ILE A 17 -11.07 1.92 -4.91
C ILE A 17 -11.54 0.84 -5.89
N ASN A 18 -12.00 1.23 -7.08
CA ASN A 18 -12.49 0.28 -8.07
C ASN A 18 -11.39 -0.68 -8.54
N HIS A 19 -10.14 -0.22 -8.67
CA HIS A 19 -9.03 -1.07 -9.09
C HIS A 19 -8.65 -2.12 -8.04
N ILE A 20 -8.52 -1.75 -6.77
CA ILE A 20 -8.17 -2.73 -5.72
C ILE A 20 -9.32 -3.67 -5.40
N TRP A 21 -10.57 -3.23 -5.63
CA TRP A 21 -11.75 -4.08 -5.47
C TRP A 21 -11.76 -5.26 -6.45
N GLU A 22 -11.12 -5.15 -7.62
CA GLU A 22 -10.92 -6.27 -8.55
C GLU A 22 -10.13 -7.44 -7.89
N HIS A 23 -9.38 -7.15 -6.83
CA HIS A 23 -8.63 -8.12 -6.03
C HIS A 23 -9.32 -8.50 -4.71
N GLU A 24 -10.57 -8.07 -4.49
CA GLU A 24 -11.32 -8.22 -3.24
C GLU A 24 -10.54 -7.68 -2.03
N VAL A 25 -9.89 -6.54 -2.23
CA VAL A 25 -9.24 -5.76 -1.17
C VAL A 25 -10.03 -4.48 -0.97
N ASP A 26 -10.37 -4.20 0.28
CA ASP A 26 -10.98 -2.94 0.66
C ASP A 26 -9.93 -1.88 1.03
N PRO A 27 -10.23 -0.57 0.84
CA PRO A 27 -9.36 0.52 1.30
C PRO A 27 -8.96 0.41 2.78
N TRP A 28 -9.90 0.05 3.66
CA TRP A 28 -9.64 -0.07 5.10
C TRP A 28 -8.64 -1.19 5.43
N GLU A 29 -8.59 -2.26 4.63
CA GLU A 29 -7.61 -3.34 4.83
C GLU A 29 -6.18 -2.89 4.50
N VAL A 30 -6.05 -2.00 3.50
CA VAL A 30 -4.76 -1.39 3.18
C VAL A 30 -4.31 -0.47 4.30
N GLU A 31 -5.23 0.32 4.87
CA GLU A 31 -4.92 1.16 6.03
C GLU A 31 -4.53 0.34 7.25
N GLU A 32 -5.25 -0.75 7.56
CA GLU A 32 -4.89 -1.65 8.66
C GLU A 32 -3.46 -2.19 8.49
N VAL A 33 -3.10 -2.65 7.29
CA VAL A 33 -1.76 -3.18 7.04
C VAL A 33 -0.68 -2.11 7.17
N VAL A 34 -0.93 -0.89 6.71
CA VAL A 34 0.12 0.15 6.66
C VAL A 34 0.28 0.88 7.98
N PHE A 35 -0.81 1.13 8.70
CA PHE A 35 -0.82 1.96 9.91
C PHE A 35 -0.97 1.17 11.20
N ASP A 36 -1.66 0.02 11.18
CA ASP A 36 -2.02 -0.69 12.40
C ASP A 36 -1.23 -2.01 12.60
N ASP A 37 -0.69 -2.62 11.54
CA ASP A 37 0.12 -3.83 11.64
C ASP A 37 1.53 -3.52 12.19
N PRO A 38 1.86 -3.93 13.43
CA PRO A 38 3.18 -3.70 14.01
C PRO A 38 4.30 -4.46 13.29
N ASP A 39 3.95 -5.50 12.53
CA ASP A 39 4.89 -6.35 11.79
C ASP A 39 4.97 -5.99 10.30
N VAL A 40 4.40 -4.85 9.88
CA VAL A 40 4.42 -4.41 8.49
C VAL A 40 5.85 -4.24 7.98
N GLU A 41 6.14 -4.88 6.84
CA GLU A 41 7.39 -4.72 6.12
C GLU A 41 7.19 -3.72 4.99
N ILE A 42 7.86 -2.56 5.07
CA ILE A 42 7.85 -1.56 4.01
C ILE A 42 9.23 -1.48 3.36
N ARG A 43 9.28 -1.65 2.03
CA ARG A 43 10.51 -1.54 1.25
C ARG A 43 10.32 -0.73 -0.02
N HIS A 44 11.37 -0.02 -0.41
CA HIS A 44 11.45 0.62 -1.71
C HIS A 44 12.24 -0.27 -2.67
N GLY A 45 11.68 -0.51 -3.87
CA GLY A 45 12.33 -1.32 -4.91
C GLY A 45 12.15 -0.69 -6.27
N ASP A 46 13.08 -1.01 -7.18
CA ASP A 46 12.97 -0.66 -8.60
C ASP A 46 12.51 -1.91 -9.36
N ASP A 47 11.39 -1.80 -10.06
CA ASP A 47 10.87 -2.83 -10.93
C ASP A 47 11.15 -2.41 -12.38
N GLU A 48 11.86 -3.25 -13.15
CA GLU A 48 12.31 -2.87 -14.51
C GLU A 48 11.14 -2.55 -15.46
N GLU A 49 9.96 -3.13 -15.23
CA GLU A 49 8.76 -2.92 -16.06
C GLU A 49 7.95 -1.71 -15.58
N HIS A 50 7.96 -1.45 -14.26
CA HIS A 50 7.00 -0.59 -13.60
C HIS A 50 7.60 0.63 -12.89
N GLY A 51 8.92 0.74 -12.89
CA GLY A 51 9.70 1.78 -12.24
C GLY A 51 9.79 1.65 -10.72
N PRO A 52 10.34 2.67 -10.03
CA PRO A 52 10.49 2.68 -8.59
C PRO A 52 9.14 2.73 -7.89
N ARG A 53 8.94 1.83 -6.92
CA ARG A 53 7.71 1.69 -6.13
C ARG A 53 8.01 1.30 -4.69
N TRP A 54 7.12 1.73 -3.79
CA TRP A 54 7.09 1.22 -2.43
C TRP A 54 6.17 0.01 -2.35
N MET A 55 6.61 -0.98 -1.58
CA MET A 55 5.86 -2.20 -1.31
C MET A 55 5.70 -2.33 0.20
N ALA A 56 4.45 -2.42 0.66
CA ALA A 56 4.10 -2.80 2.02
C ALA A 56 3.56 -4.23 2.03
N GLN A 57 4.00 -5.02 3.00
CA GLN A 57 3.51 -6.37 3.21
C GLN A 57 3.23 -6.58 4.69
N GLY A 58 2.01 -6.99 5.01
CA GLY A 58 1.58 -7.19 6.39
C GLY A 58 0.22 -7.88 6.46
N HIS A 59 -0.39 -7.83 7.64
CA HIS A 59 -1.61 -8.56 7.98
C HIS A 59 -2.75 -7.61 8.33
N THR A 60 -3.94 -7.91 7.82
CA THR A 60 -5.17 -7.27 8.28
C THR A 60 -5.56 -7.80 9.65
N ALA A 61 -6.44 -7.11 10.37
CA ALA A 61 -6.97 -7.57 11.66
C ALA A 61 -7.72 -8.92 11.55
N LYS A 62 -8.22 -9.25 10.35
CA LYS A 62 -8.88 -10.55 10.05
C LYS A 62 -7.88 -11.65 9.67
N GLY A 63 -6.59 -11.37 9.67
CA GLY A 63 -5.52 -12.34 9.40
C GLY A 63 -5.21 -12.56 7.91
N ARG A 64 -5.76 -11.75 7.00
CA ARG A 64 -5.37 -11.79 5.58
C ARG A 64 -4.00 -11.16 5.44
N LYS A 65 -3.12 -11.75 4.65
CA LYS A 65 -1.81 -11.16 4.37
C LYS A 65 -1.85 -10.42 3.04
N LEU A 66 -1.66 -9.11 3.06
CA LEU A 66 -1.70 -8.29 1.85
C LEU A 66 -0.31 -7.92 1.37
N ARG A 67 -0.17 -7.80 0.06
CA ARG A 67 0.92 -7.11 -0.63
C ARG A 67 0.35 -5.87 -1.31
N ILE A 68 0.90 -4.71 -0.97
CA ILE A 68 0.40 -3.40 -1.39
C ILE A 68 1.53 -2.66 -2.10
N PHE A 69 1.25 -2.14 -3.28
CA PHE A 69 2.17 -1.26 -4.00
C PHE A 69 1.65 0.17 -3.95
N MET A 70 2.52 1.10 -3.58
CA MET A 70 2.16 2.49 -3.35
C MET A 70 3.27 3.45 -3.80
N ASN A 71 2.90 4.69 -4.03
CA ASN A 71 3.82 5.78 -4.37
C ASN A 71 3.42 7.08 -3.67
N PRO A 72 4.39 7.95 -3.32
CA PRO A 72 4.08 9.25 -2.77
C PRO A 72 3.36 10.12 -3.80
N CYS A 73 2.43 10.94 -3.34
CA CYS A 73 1.83 11.97 -4.16
C CYS A 73 2.84 13.09 -4.43
N GLN A 74 3.16 13.33 -5.70
CA GLN A 74 4.16 14.33 -6.08
C GLN A 74 3.82 15.77 -5.66
N ASN A 75 2.53 16.06 -5.42
CA ASN A 75 2.03 17.41 -5.15
C ASN A 75 1.51 17.60 -3.72
N ARG A 76 1.52 16.56 -2.87
CA ARG A 76 1.00 16.60 -1.50
C ARG A 76 1.89 15.73 -0.61
N GLU A 77 2.68 16.37 0.24
CA GLU A 77 3.49 15.70 1.27
C GLU A 77 2.59 14.89 2.21
N GLY A 78 3.08 13.75 2.69
CA GLY A 78 2.32 12.82 3.55
C GLY A 78 1.20 12.03 2.85
N ILE A 79 0.77 12.42 1.65
CA ILE A 79 -0.30 11.73 0.91
C ILE A 79 0.29 10.72 -0.08
N TRP A 80 -0.26 9.53 -0.09
CA TRP A 80 0.21 8.42 -0.93
C TRP A 80 -0.91 7.88 -1.83
N TYR A 81 -0.53 7.32 -2.98
CA TYR A 81 -1.43 6.61 -3.87
C TYR A 81 -1.19 5.12 -3.76
N VAL A 82 -2.26 4.35 -3.62
CA VAL A 82 -2.22 2.90 -3.83
C VAL A 82 -2.30 2.63 -5.32
N ILE A 83 -1.30 1.92 -5.83
CA ILE A 83 -1.21 1.51 -7.22
C ILE A 83 -2.03 0.23 -7.41
N THR A 84 -1.87 -0.73 -6.51
CA THR A 84 -2.58 -2.00 -6.49
C THR A 84 -2.35 -2.69 -5.13
N ALA A 85 -3.24 -3.60 -4.74
CA ALA A 85 -3.11 -4.42 -3.56
C ALA A 85 -3.80 -5.78 -3.79
N TRP A 86 -3.25 -6.84 -3.23
CA TRP A 86 -3.85 -8.17 -3.29
C TRP A 86 -3.40 -9.04 -2.10
N GLU A 87 -4.17 -10.10 -1.87
CA GLU A 87 -3.83 -11.11 -0.86
C GLU A 87 -2.71 -12.04 -1.35
N GLU A 88 -1.68 -12.23 -0.54
CA GLU A 88 -0.55 -13.09 -0.89
C GLU A 88 -0.97 -14.57 -0.93
N GLY A 89 -0.53 -15.28 -1.98
CA GLY A 89 -0.80 -16.71 -2.15
C GLY A 89 -2.05 -17.05 -2.97
N ARG A 90 -2.66 -16.04 -3.60
CA ARG A 90 -3.80 -16.20 -4.50
C ARG A 90 -3.39 -16.49 -5.95
#